data_AF-A0A2E9ULC8-F1
#
_entry.id   AF-A0A2E9ULC8-F1
#
_cell.length_a   1.000
_cell.length_b   1.000
_cell.length_c   1.000
_cell.angle_alpha   90.00
_cell.angle_beta   90.00
_cell.angle_gamma   90.00
#
_symmetry.space_group_name_H-M   'P 1'
#
loop_
_entity.id
_entity.type
_entity.pdbx_description
1 polymer ?
#
loop_
_entity_poly.entity_id
_entity_poly.type
_entity_poly.pdbx_seq_one_letter_code
_entity_poly.pdbx_strand_id
1 'polypeptide(L)'
;MNKFTDDLSDCGPDELVRANKILFKYGIVDGFGHVSVRCRDNPDLFWLARNCAPAPVGSGDIMRHHLNGDAIGHGNHMLYLEGFIHAAVYKRRQDVIAVVHSHSNALVSFSVSKAQNLFLFGIWWGFLVTKCRYLIRPKSLAKILTF
;
A
#
# COMPACT_ATOMS: atom_id res chain seq x y z
N MET A 1 -17.12 8.45 -18.46
CA MET A 1 -16.47 9.22 -17.39
C MET A 1 -16.78 8.50 -16.08
N ASN A 2 -15.84 7.70 -15.58
CA ASN A 2 -16.09 6.84 -14.41
C ASN A 2 -15.86 7.66 -13.13
N LYS A 3 -16.94 7.93 -12.40
CA LYS A 3 -16.93 8.61 -11.09
C LYS A 3 -15.99 8.02 -10.02
N PHE A 4 -15.39 6.85 -10.27
CA PHE A 4 -14.47 6.16 -9.37
C PHE A 4 -12.99 6.56 -9.51
N THR A 5 -12.61 7.30 -10.56
CA THR A 5 -11.21 7.72 -10.76
C THR A 5 -10.96 9.17 -10.37
N ASP A 6 -12.03 9.94 -10.11
CA ASP A 6 -11.98 11.38 -9.93
C ASP A 6 -12.10 11.80 -8.45
N ASP A 7 -12.29 10.84 -7.52
CA ASP A 7 -12.44 11.06 -6.07
C ASP A 7 -11.12 10.93 -5.28
N LEU A 8 -10.00 10.58 -5.93
CA LEU A 8 -8.67 10.60 -5.33
C LEU A 8 -8.14 12.04 -5.13
N SER A 9 -9.01 13.05 -5.17
CA SER A 9 -8.62 14.43 -4.93
C SER A 9 -8.06 14.65 -3.53
N ASP A 10 -8.52 13.83 -2.60
CA ASP A 10 -8.16 13.84 -1.18
C ASP A 10 -7.28 12.63 -0.83
N CYS A 11 -6.30 12.20 -1.64
CA CYS A 11 -5.40 11.10 -1.21
C CYS A 11 -4.31 11.59 -0.21
N GLY A 12 -4.75 12.26 0.85
CA GLY A 12 -3.95 12.97 1.83
C GLY A 12 -3.68 12.18 3.12
N PRO A 13 -3.15 12.86 4.16
CA PRO A 13 -2.83 12.24 5.43
C PRO A 13 -4.07 11.73 6.18
N ASP A 14 -5.21 12.44 6.11
CA ASP A 14 -6.42 12.05 6.85
C ASP A 14 -7.07 10.79 6.28
N GLU A 15 -7.00 10.60 4.97
CA GLU A 15 -7.46 9.39 4.29
C GLU A 15 -6.55 8.22 4.61
N LEU A 16 -5.25 8.46 4.77
CA LEU A 16 -4.31 7.42 5.19
C LEU A 16 -4.59 6.99 6.64
N VAL A 17 -4.94 7.92 7.54
CA VAL A 17 -5.42 7.61 8.89
C VAL A 17 -6.66 6.71 8.84
N ARG A 18 -7.65 7.08 8.00
CA ARG A 18 -8.87 6.28 7.82
C ARG A 18 -8.56 4.91 7.24
N ALA A 19 -7.67 4.82 6.25
CA ALA A 19 -7.26 3.57 5.63
C ALA A 19 -6.64 2.61 6.65
N ASN A 20 -5.71 3.08 7.50
CA ASN A 20 -5.12 2.27 8.56
C ASN A 20 -6.19 1.68 9.50
N LYS A 21 -7.14 2.52 9.96
CA LYS A 21 -8.22 2.09 10.85
C LYS A 21 -9.18 1.11 10.19
N ILE A 22 -9.54 1.33 8.93
CA ILE A 22 -10.43 0.45 8.16
C ILE A 22 -9.77 -0.90 7.94
N LEU A 23 -8.53 -0.91 7.44
CA LEU A 23 -7.79 -2.13 7.14
C LEU A 23 -7.59 -2.98 8.40
N PHE A 24 -7.29 -2.34 9.54
CA PHE A 24 -7.17 -3.02 10.82
C PHE A 24 -8.52 -3.58 11.29
N LYS A 25 -9.59 -2.78 11.23
CA LYS A 25 -10.94 -3.19 11.64
C LYS A 25 -11.43 -4.44 10.89
N TYR A 26 -11.09 -4.57 9.61
CA TYR A 26 -11.47 -5.72 8.79
C TYR A 26 -10.42 -6.86 8.79
N GLY A 27 -9.37 -6.77 9.61
CA GLY A 27 -8.34 -7.79 9.71
C GLY A 27 -7.50 -7.96 8.44
N ILE A 28 -7.45 -6.93 7.58
CA ILE A 28 -6.61 -6.93 6.38
C ILE A 28 -5.16 -6.65 6.76
N VAL A 29 -4.91 -5.82 7.76
CA VAL A 29 -3.59 -5.63 8.39
C VAL A 29 -3.67 -5.99 9.86
N ASP A 30 -2.57 -6.49 10.41
CA ASP A 30 -2.43 -6.79 11.83
C ASP A 30 -1.73 -5.62 12.57
N GLY A 31 -1.13 -5.88 13.73
CA GLY A 31 -0.40 -4.86 14.49
C GLY A 31 0.92 -4.39 13.86
N PHE A 32 1.42 -5.10 12.84
CA PHE A 32 2.69 -4.82 12.18
C PHE A 32 2.53 -4.39 10.71
N GLY A 33 1.39 -4.70 10.08
CA GLY A 33 1.10 -4.27 8.73
C GLY A 33 0.95 -2.75 8.60
N HIS A 34 1.16 -2.24 7.38
CA HIS A 34 1.13 -0.81 7.12
C HIS A 34 0.70 -0.49 5.69
N VAL A 35 0.07 0.67 5.52
CA VAL A 35 -0.39 1.19 4.22
C VAL A 35 0.29 2.52 3.91
N SER A 36 0.61 2.74 2.64
CA SER A 36 1.13 4.01 2.14
C SER A 36 0.37 4.46 0.89
N VAL A 37 0.43 5.76 0.61
CA VAL A 37 -0.14 6.35 -0.60
C VAL A 37 0.84 7.36 -1.22
N ARG A 38 0.99 7.34 -2.54
CA ARG A 38 1.84 8.29 -3.27
C ARG A 38 1.27 9.70 -3.13
N CYS A 39 2.13 10.68 -2.90
CA CYS A 39 1.75 12.08 -2.83
C CYS A 39 1.29 12.58 -4.21
N ARG A 40 0.16 13.28 -4.25
CA ARG A 40 -0.40 13.82 -5.50
C ARG A 40 0.33 15.07 -5.98
N ASP A 41 0.75 15.91 -5.04
CA ASP A 41 1.50 17.14 -5.29
C ASP A 41 2.94 16.85 -5.75
N ASN A 42 3.52 15.74 -5.29
CA ASN A 42 4.84 15.31 -5.71
C ASN A 42 4.90 13.77 -5.83
N PRO A 43 4.96 13.21 -7.06
CA PRO A 43 4.98 11.76 -7.25
C PRO A 43 6.25 11.09 -6.73
N ASP A 44 7.32 11.84 -6.43
CA ASP A 44 8.54 11.31 -5.84
C ASP A 44 8.48 11.22 -4.30
N LEU A 45 7.32 11.53 -3.73
CA LEU A 45 7.02 11.38 -2.32
C LEU A 45 5.85 10.43 -2.10
N PHE A 46 5.79 9.85 -0.92
CA PHE A 46 4.62 9.11 -0.45
C PHE A 46 4.36 9.35 1.03
N TRP A 47 3.10 9.22 1.43
CA TRP A 47 2.65 9.26 2.81
C TRP A 47 2.72 7.87 3.44
N LEU A 48 3.29 7.78 4.63
CA LEU A 48 3.34 6.57 5.45
C LEU A 48 3.31 6.99 6.93
N ALA A 49 2.69 6.17 7.79
CA ALA A 49 2.73 6.43 9.23
C ALA A 49 4.14 6.18 9.80
N ARG A 50 4.46 6.77 10.95
CA ARG A 50 5.59 6.32 11.76
C ARG A 50 5.36 4.92 12.31
N ASN A 51 6.38 4.32 12.91
CA ASN A 51 6.30 3.02 13.57
C ASN A 51 5.29 3.05 14.73
N CYS A 52 4.08 2.57 14.46
CA CYS A 52 2.99 2.39 15.40
C CYS A 52 1.96 1.41 14.83
N ALA A 53 1.14 0.81 15.69
CA ALA A 53 0.08 -0.06 15.19
C ALA A 53 -0.95 0.73 14.35
N PRO A 54 -1.60 0.13 13.33
CA PRO A 54 -2.57 0.82 12.48
C PRO A 54 -3.81 1.38 13.20
N ALA A 55 -4.24 0.74 14.30
CA ALA A 55 -5.44 1.14 15.04
C ALA A 55 -5.34 2.55 15.68
N PRO A 56 -4.26 2.89 16.43
CA PRO A 56 -4.09 4.20 17.05
C PRO A 56 -3.61 5.32 16.11
N VAL A 57 -3.33 5.05 14.82
CA VAL A 57 -2.79 6.07 13.90
C VAL A 57 -3.68 7.32 13.90
N GLY A 58 -3.07 8.48 14.11
CA GLY A 58 -3.66 9.81 13.96
C GLY A 58 -2.94 10.65 12.92
N SER A 59 -3.47 11.85 12.62
CA SER A 59 -2.92 12.71 11.57
C SER A 59 -1.48 13.15 11.86
N GLY A 60 -1.11 13.30 13.14
CA GLY A 60 0.27 13.62 13.56
C GLY A 60 1.27 12.47 13.41
N ASP A 61 0.80 11.25 13.15
CA ASP A 61 1.66 10.08 12.92
C ASP A 61 2.02 9.90 11.44
N ILE A 62 1.35 10.62 10.53
CA ILE A 62 1.55 10.51 9.09
C ILE A 62 2.70 11.40 8.64
N MET A 63 3.64 10.83 7.89
CA MET A 63 4.86 11.49 7.44
C MET A 63 5.04 11.31 5.94
N ARG A 64 5.76 12.25 5.31
CA ARG A 64 6.20 12.09 3.92
C ARG A 64 7.52 11.34 3.89
N HIS A 65 7.68 10.50 2.89
CA HIS A 65 8.90 9.78 2.60
C HIS A 65 9.31 9.97 1.15
N HIS A 66 10.62 9.97 0.92
CA HIS A 66 11.23 9.95 -0.40
C HIS A 66 11.24 8.53 -0.99
N LEU A 67 11.37 8.41 -2.33
CA LEU A 67 11.51 7.11 -3.01
C LEU A 67 12.80 6.32 -2.67
N ASN A 68 13.72 6.89 -1.88
CA ASN A 68 14.86 6.18 -1.32
C ASN A 68 14.58 5.56 0.07
N GLY A 69 13.43 5.86 0.69
CA GLY A 69 13.00 5.38 2.00
C GLY A 69 13.09 6.42 3.12
N ASP A 70 13.79 7.53 2.91
CA ASP A 70 14.02 8.53 3.95
C ASP A 70 12.74 9.29 4.28
N ALA A 71 12.46 9.46 5.58
CA ALA A 71 11.34 10.25 6.05
C ALA A 71 11.70 11.74 6.16
N ILE A 72 10.79 12.60 5.74
CA ILE A 72 10.91 14.04 5.86
C ILE A 72 10.44 14.46 7.26
N GLY A 73 11.35 15.04 8.04
CA GLY A 73 10.99 15.67 9.31
C GLY A 73 10.54 14.69 10.40
N HIS A 74 11.05 13.46 10.42
CA HIS A 74 10.63 12.44 11.40
C HIS A 74 11.09 12.72 12.84
N GLY A 75 11.99 13.67 13.06
CA GLY A 75 12.50 14.02 14.39
C GLY A 75 12.96 12.79 15.17
N ASN A 76 12.40 12.60 16.36
CA ASN A 76 12.71 11.45 17.23
C ASN A 76 11.77 10.25 17.03
N HIS A 77 10.86 10.30 16.05
CA HIS A 77 9.96 9.18 15.80
C HIS A 77 10.70 8.03 15.14
N MET A 78 10.44 6.81 15.62
CA MET A 78 10.88 5.61 14.94
C MET A 78 10.08 5.39 13.67
N LEU A 79 10.76 4.94 12.61
CA LEU A 79 10.15 4.60 11.32
C LEU A 79 9.94 3.09 11.20
N TYR A 80 9.05 2.68 10.31
CA TYR A 80 8.93 1.26 9.96
C TYR A 80 10.24 0.79 9.33
N LEU A 81 10.77 -0.33 9.83
CA LEU A 81 11.94 -0.96 9.23
C LEU A 81 11.65 -1.39 7.79
N GLU A 82 10.42 -1.78 7.49
CA GLU A 82 9.96 -2.27 6.18
C GLU A 82 9.48 -1.16 5.23
N GLY A 83 9.63 0.12 5.61
CA GLY A 83 9.23 1.26 4.78
C GLY A 83 9.93 1.31 3.42
N PHE A 84 11.14 0.74 3.30
CA PHE A 84 11.88 0.66 2.03
C PHE A 84 11.17 -0.20 0.97
N ILE A 85 10.29 -1.14 1.37
CA ILE A 85 9.50 -1.96 0.44
C ILE A 85 8.56 -1.06 -0.37
N HIS A 86 7.88 -0.12 0.30
CA HIS A 86 6.99 0.85 -0.34
C HIS A 86 7.77 1.75 -1.30
N ALA A 87 8.92 2.27 -0.86
CA ALA A 87 9.79 3.10 -1.68
C ALA A 87 10.26 2.36 -2.95
N ALA A 88 10.67 1.09 -2.83
CA ALA A 88 11.09 0.26 -3.96
C ALA A 88 9.96 0.01 -4.97
N VAL A 89 8.73 -0.23 -4.50
CA VAL A 89 7.55 -0.37 -5.37
C VAL A 89 7.31 0.93 -6.12
N TYR A 90 7.22 2.05 -5.42
CA TYR A 90 6.93 3.34 -6.05
C TYR A 90 8.02 3.78 -7.04
N LYS A 91 9.30 3.49 -6.74
CA LYS A 91 10.42 3.74 -7.65
C LYS A 91 10.34 2.93 -8.94
N ARG A 92 9.90 1.66 -8.86
CA ARG A 92 9.77 0.78 -10.03
C ARG A 92 8.45 0.94 -10.78
N ARG A 93 7.41 1.42 -10.10
CA ARG A 93 6.02 1.44 -10.60
C ARG A 93 5.37 2.80 -10.40
N GLN A 94 5.56 3.69 -11.37
CA GLN A 94 4.91 5.00 -11.40
C GLN A 94 3.38 4.90 -11.52
N ASP A 95 2.83 3.78 -12.00
CA ASP A 95 1.38 3.56 -12.07
C ASP A 95 0.74 3.14 -10.75
N VAL A 96 1.54 2.85 -9.71
CA VAL A 96 1.05 2.46 -8.39
C VAL A 96 0.86 3.71 -7.53
N ILE A 97 -0.34 3.83 -6.96
CA ILE A 97 -0.77 4.97 -6.13
C ILE A 97 -0.83 4.59 -4.65
N ALA A 98 -1.09 3.33 -4.30
CA ALA A 98 -1.15 2.87 -2.92
C ALA A 98 -0.52 1.48 -2.79
N VAL A 99 0.10 1.22 -1.63
CA VAL A 99 0.73 -0.07 -1.30
C VAL A 99 0.32 -0.47 0.10
N VAL A 100 -0.08 -1.73 0.27
CA VAL A 100 -0.43 -2.32 1.56
C VAL A 100 0.53 -3.47 1.84
N HIS A 101 1.17 -3.46 3.00
CA HIS A 101 1.92 -4.59 3.50
C HIS A 101 1.14 -5.25 4.63
N SER A 102 0.96 -6.56 4.55
CA SER A 102 0.13 -7.29 5.51
C SER A 102 0.68 -8.68 5.81
N HIS A 103 0.66 -9.04 7.08
CA HIS A 103 0.95 -10.39 7.54
C HIS A 103 -0.31 -11.26 7.66
N SER A 104 -1.28 -11.08 6.76
CA SER A 104 -2.53 -11.85 6.79
C SER A 104 -2.24 -13.36 6.84
N ASN A 105 -2.67 -14.02 7.92
CA ASN A 105 -2.48 -15.47 8.12
C ASN A 105 -3.07 -16.31 6.97
N ALA A 106 -4.11 -15.80 6.31
CA ALA A 106 -4.70 -16.45 5.15
C ALA A 106 -3.78 -16.46 3.92
N LEU A 107 -2.85 -15.50 3.83
CA LEU A 107 -1.98 -15.30 2.66
C LEU A 107 -0.53 -15.71 2.92
N VAL A 108 -0.03 -15.62 4.17
CA VAL A 108 1.37 -15.89 4.50
C VAL A 108 1.78 -17.34 4.19
N SER A 109 0.88 -18.31 4.30
CA SER A 109 1.15 -19.71 3.96
C SER A 109 1.45 -19.91 2.47
N PHE A 110 0.90 -19.06 1.61
CA PHE A 110 1.18 -19.10 0.19
C PHE A 110 2.58 -18.56 -0.12
N SER A 111 3.14 -17.61 0.65
CA SER A 111 4.46 -17.03 0.38
C SER A 111 5.60 -18.04 0.52
N VAL A 112 5.43 -19.08 1.35
CA VAL A 112 6.43 -20.13 1.60
C VAL A 112 6.21 -21.41 0.79
N SER A 113 5.07 -21.54 0.10
CA SER A 113 4.74 -22.72 -0.70
C SER A 113 5.39 -22.66 -2.09
N LYS A 114 5.98 -23.79 -2.54
CA LYS A 114 6.51 -23.94 -3.92
C LYS A 114 5.43 -24.35 -4.94
N ALA A 115 4.23 -24.68 -4.49
CA ALA A 115 3.11 -25.03 -5.35
C ALA A 115 2.36 -23.75 -5.74
N GLN A 116 2.82 -23.01 -6.76
CA GLN A 116 2.18 -21.74 -7.13
C GLN A 116 1.79 -21.67 -8.61
N ASN A 117 0.49 -21.86 -8.84
CA ASN A 117 -0.29 -21.08 -9.79
C ASN A 117 -1.45 -20.48 -9.00
N LEU A 118 -1.22 -19.37 -8.29
CA LEU A 118 -2.28 -18.65 -7.60
C LEU A 118 -3.12 -17.91 -8.64
N PHE A 119 -4.31 -18.45 -8.89
CA PHE A 119 -5.36 -17.74 -9.59
C PHE A 119 -6.21 -17.05 -8.51
N LEU A 120 -6.13 -15.72 -8.43
CA LEU A 120 -7.05 -14.96 -7.59
C LEU A 120 -8.47 -15.15 -8.16
N PHE A 121 -9.25 -16.07 -7.60
CA PHE A 121 -10.69 -16.18 -7.87
C PHE A 121 -11.42 -15.27 -6.85
N GLY A 122 -11.43 -13.97 -7.14
CA GLY A 122 -12.31 -13.02 -6.45
C GLY A 122 -13.61 -12.85 -7.22
N ILE A 123 -14.75 -12.94 -6.55
CA ILE A 123 -16.08 -12.67 -7.13
C ILE A 123 -16.24 -11.15 -7.26
N TRP A 124 -15.48 -10.53 -8.17
CA TRP A 124 -15.68 -9.21 -8.78
C TRP A 124 -14.85 -9.23 -10.07
N TRP A 125 -15.34 -10.01 -11.05
CA TRP A 125 -14.64 -10.33 -12.29
C TRP A 125 -14.79 -9.20 -13.30
N GLY A 126 -13.76 -8.38 -13.44
CA GLY A 126 -13.70 -7.31 -14.43
C GLY A 126 -12.29 -7.13 -14.97
N PHE A 127 -11.94 -7.97 -15.94
CA PHE A 127 -10.81 -7.89 -16.88
C PHE A 127 -9.43 -8.50 -16.51
N LEU A 128 -9.23 -9.64 -17.18
CA LEU A 128 -8.01 -10.17 -17.81
C LEU A 128 -6.93 -10.80 -16.93
N VAL A 129 -7.08 -12.12 -16.84
CA VAL A 129 -6.02 -13.10 -16.64
C VAL A 129 -5.03 -13.01 -17.79
N THR A 130 -3.75 -12.85 -17.48
CA THR A 130 -2.67 -13.47 -18.25
C THR A 130 -1.56 -13.88 -17.29
N LYS A 131 -1.13 -15.15 -17.40
CA LYS A 131 -0.04 -15.82 -16.69
C LYS A 131 0.86 -14.89 -15.87
N CYS A 132 0.77 -14.96 -14.54
CA CYS A 132 1.68 -14.26 -13.65
C CYS A 132 3.02 -15.02 -13.52
N ARG A 133 3.83 -14.94 -14.58
CA ARG A 133 5.28 -15.13 -14.50
C ARG A 133 5.86 -13.73 -14.70
N TYR A 134 6.14 -13.03 -13.59
CA TYR A 134 6.89 -11.78 -13.57
C TYR A 134 6.63 -10.81 -14.75
N LEU A 135 5.42 -10.26 -14.93
CA LEU A 135 5.24 -9.05 -15.74
C LEU A 135 3.81 -8.51 -15.60
N ILE A 136 3.63 -7.40 -14.89
CA ILE A 136 2.33 -6.73 -14.74
C ILE A 136 2.23 -5.55 -15.72
N ARG A 137 1.48 -5.71 -16.82
CA ARG A 137 0.70 -4.66 -17.55
C ARG A 137 -0.40 -5.38 -18.36
N PRO A 138 -1.60 -4.78 -18.56
CA PRO A 138 -1.83 -3.39 -18.96
C PRO A 138 -2.56 -2.52 -17.91
N LYS A 139 -3.12 -1.41 -18.39
CA LYS A 139 -3.22 -0.07 -17.79
C LYS A 139 -4.62 0.18 -17.17
N SER A 140 -4.68 1.13 -16.24
CA SER A 140 -5.86 1.90 -15.79
C SER A 140 -6.73 1.42 -14.61
N LEU A 141 -6.16 0.78 -13.59
CA LEU A 141 -6.80 0.71 -12.26
C LEU A 141 -5.74 0.98 -11.19
N ALA A 142 -6.11 1.65 -10.10
CA ALA A 142 -5.24 1.84 -8.95
C ALA A 142 -4.80 0.45 -8.44
N LYS A 143 -3.54 0.09 -8.72
CA LYS A 143 -3.00 -1.22 -8.35
C LYS A 143 -2.52 -1.16 -6.92
N ILE A 144 -3.34 -1.67 -6.00
CA ILE A 144 -2.90 -2.01 -4.64
C ILE A 144 -2.00 -3.24 -4.78
N LEU A 145 -0.72 -3.09 -4.46
CA LEU A 145 0.21 -4.21 -4.35
C LEU A 145 0.19 -4.67 -2.90
N THR A 146 -0.14 -5.94 -2.67
CA THR A 146 -0.08 -6.59 -1.35
C THR A 146 1.09 -7.57 -1.34
N PHE A 147 1.96 -7.48 -0.32
CA PHE A 147 2.98 -8.48 0.01
C PHE A 147 2.68 -9.07 1.37
#